data_AF-A0A2V8E4J2-F1
#
_entry.id   AF-A0A2V8E4J2-F1
#
_cell.length_a   1.000
_cell.length_b   1.000
_cell.length_c   1.000
_cell.angle_alpha   90.00
_cell.angle_beta   90.00
_cell.angle_gamma   90.00
#
_symmetry.space_group_name_H-M   'P 1'
#
loop_
_entity.id
_entity.type
_entity.pdbx_description
1 polymer ?
#
loop_
_entity_poly.entity_id
_entity_poly.type
_entity_poly.pdbx_seq_one_letter_code
_entity_poly.pdbx_strand_id
1 'polypeptide(L)'
;MARSASGRQTAAGGREPAGARPQAKRSTLDLDRVIHERLRLGIVSALAVNERLTFNDLKRLLQTTDGNLSVHARKLEDAQYIACDKTFDGRMPRTEYRLTAAGRRA
;
A
#
# COMPACT_ATOMS: atom_id res chain seq x y z
N MET A 1 -28.04 40.07 61.57
CA MET A 1 -26.70 40.43 61.06
C MET A 1 -25.77 39.22 61.18
N ALA A 2 -25.37 38.64 60.04
CA ALA A 2 -24.23 37.71 59.85
C ALA A 2 -24.20 37.36 58.34
N ARG A 3 -23.48 38.12 57.51
CA ARG A 3 -22.12 37.87 56.97
C ARG A 3 -21.96 36.57 56.16
N SER A 4 -21.60 36.76 54.88
CA SER A 4 -20.64 35.97 54.08
C SER A 4 -21.10 34.59 53.59
N ALA A 5 -20.74 34.07 52.41
CA ALA A 5 -20.00 34.55 51.25
C ALA A 5 -20.19 33.53 50.09
N SER A 6 -19.98 33.99 48.86
CA SER A 6 -19.28 33.29 47.78
C SER A 6 -19.65 31.82 47.47
N GLY A 7 -20.50 31.63 46.46
CA GLY A 7 -20.65 30.38 45.71
C GLY A 7 -20.36 30.63 44.23
N ARG A 8 -19.26 30.06 43.75
CA ARG A 8 -18.66 30.24 42.43
C ARG A 8 -19.56 29.79 41.26
N GLN A 9 -19.71 30.69 40.29
CA GLN A 9 -19.32 30.53 38.88
C GLN A 9 -19.58 29.14 38.25
N THR A 10 -20.72 29.00 37.57
CA THR A 10 -20.98 27.95 36.58
C THR A 10 -21.10 28.58 35.19
N ALA A 11 -20.10 28.40 34.33
CA ALA A 11 -20.25 28.61 32.90
C ALA A 11 -19.25 27.77 32.10
N ALA A 12 -19.78 26.68 31.54
CA ALA A 12 -19.44 26.12 30.24
C ALA A 12 -17.95 26.03 29.85
N GLY A 13 -17.32 24.92 30.22
CA GLY A 13 -16.15 24.43 29.50
C GLY A 13 -16.53 24.12 28.06
N GLY A 14 -16.02 24.93 27.13
CA GLY A 14 -16.07 24.65 25.69
C GLY A 14 -15.38 23.31 25.42
N ARG A 15 -16.16 22.33 24.96
CA ARG A 15 -15.60 21.11 24.39
C ARG A 15 -15.04 21.48 23.02
N GLU A 16 -13.74 21.69 22.96
CA GLU A 16 -13.03 21.75 21.68
C GLU A 16 -13.25 20.44 20.92
N PRO A 17 -13.65 20.48 19.64
CA PRO A 17 -13.90 19.27 18.88
C PRO A 17 -12.58 18.54 18.65
N ALA A 18 -12.65 17.22 18.84
CA ALA A 18 -11.58 16.26 18.67
C ALA A 18 -10.74 16.57 17.41
N GLY A 19 -9.43 16.69 17.62
CA GLY A 19 -8.44 17.00 16.60
C GLY A 19 -8.63 16.17 15.34
N ALA A 20 -9.05 16.83 14.26
CA ALA A 20 -8.82 16.34 12.92
C ALA A 20 -7.32 16.12 12.79
N ARG A 21 -6.90 14.85 12.71
CA ARG A 21 -5.51 14.50 12.37
C ARG A 21 -5.16 15.29 11.12
N PRO A 22 -4.06 16.07 11.11
CA PRO A 22 -3.68 16.79 9.92
C PRO A 22 -3.45 15.76 8.81
N GLN A 23 -4.32 15.77 7.81
CA GLN A 23 -4.08 15.04 6.58
C GLN A 23 -2.88 15.73 5.95
N ALA A 24 -1.69 15.18 6.23
CA ALA A 24 -0.46 15.62 5.61
C ALA A 24 -0.70 15.69 4.11
N LYS A 25 -0.48 16.87 3.52
CA LYS A 25 -0.55 17.09 2.08
C LYS A 25 0.32 16.03 1.41
N ARG A 26 -0.29 14.98 0.85
CA ARG A 26 0.41 14.06 -0.04
C ARG A 26 0.79 14.89 -1.25
N SER A 27 2.05 15.31 -1.31
CA SER A 27 2.57 15.93 -2.52
C SER A 27 2.54 14.85 -3.60
N THR A 28 2.32 15.23 -4.86
CA THR A 28 2.42 14.31 -6.01
C THR A 28 3.80 13.67 -6.16
N LEU A 29 4.78 14.12 -5.37
CA LEU A 29 6.15 13.63 -5.30
C LEU A 29 6.40 12.67 -4.12
N ASP A 30 5.41 12.41 -3.27
CA ASP A 30 5.51 11.40 -2.21
C ASP A 30 5.31 9.99 -2.82
N LEU A 31 6.26 9.61 -3.68
CA LEU A 31 6.30 8.30 -4.34
C LEU A 31 6.44 7.23 -3.27
N ASP A 32 5.54 6.25 -3.29
CA ASP A 32 5.60 5.14 -2.35
C ASP A 32 6.98 4.46 -2.45
N ARG A 33 7.71 4.45 -1.32
CA ARG A 33 9.07 3.89 -1.22
C ARG A 33 9.11 2.42 -1.65
N VAL A 34 7.99 1.71 -1.53
CA VAL A 34 7.85 0.35 -2.02
C VAL A 34 8.00 0.31 -3.54
N ILE A 35 7.35 1.17 -4.33
CA ILE A 35 7.41 1.06 -5.81
C ILE A 35 8.56 1.83 -6.46
N HIS A 36 9.28 2.68 -5.71
CA HIS A 36 10.32 3.55 -6.27
C HIS A 36 11.53 2.82 -6.91
N GLU A 37 11.68 1.52 -6.67
CA GLU A 37 12.73 0.73 -7.31
C GLU A 37 12.29 0.29 -8.72
N ARG A 38 13.19 0.41 -9.70
CA ARG A 38 12.93 0.19 -11.13
C ARG A 38 12.23 -1.13 -11.44
N LEU A 39 12.70 -2.25 -10.88
CA LEU A 39 12.13 -3.55 -11.16
C LEU A 39 10.71 -3.69 -10.57
N ARG A 40 10.49 -3.17 -9.36
CA ARG A 40 9.15 -3.17 -8.74
C ARG A 40 8.16 -2.31 -9.53
N LEU A 41 8.58 -1.13 -9.99
CA LEU A 41 7.78 -0.31 -10.89
C LEU A 41 7.47 -1.03 -12.20
N GLY A 42 8.45 -1.76 -12.75
CA GLY A 42 8.27 -2.58 -13.94
C GLY A 42 7.21 -3.67 -13.75
N ILE A 43 7.25 -4.40 -12.63
CA ILE A 43 6.25 -5.43 -12.29
C ILE A 43 4.85 -4.81 -12.19
N VAL A 44 4.69 -3.72 -11.44
CA VAL A 44 3.40 -3.04 -11.24
C VAL A 44 2.87 -2.51 -12.58
N SER A 45 3.72 -1.88 -13.38
CA SER A 45 3.35 -1.37 -14.72
C SER A 45 2.89 -2.48 -15.66
N ALA A 46 3.61 -3.61 -15.68
CA ALA A 46 3.24 -4.75 -16.52
C ALA A 46 1.89 -5.35 -16.11
N LEU A 47 1.61 -5.44 -14.80
CA LEU A 47 0.34 -5.91 -14.27
C LEU A 47 -0.78 -4.85 -14.28
N ALA A 48 -0.46 -3.58 -14.57
CA ALA A 48 -1.47 -2.53 -14.76
C ALA A 48 -2.17 -2.65 -16.11
N VAL A 49 -1.46 -3.17 -17.12
CA VAL A 49 -1.99 -3.37 -18.48
C VAL A 49 -2.42 -4.80 -18.78
N ASN A 50 -2.03 -5.77 -17.92
CA ASN A 50 -2.42 -7.18 -18.03
C ASN A 50 -3.13 -7.62 -16.75
N GLU A 51 -4.26 -8.33 -16.87
CA GLU A 51 -5.01 -8.81 -15.70
C GLU A 51 -4.15 -9.73 -14.81
N ARG A 52 -3.39 -10.63 -15.44
CA ARG A 52 -2.49 -11.59 -14.79
C ARG A 52 -1.27 -11.85 -15.66
N LEU A 53 -0.13 -12.11 -15.03
CA LEU A 53 1.09 -12.56 -15.72
C LEU A 53 1.76 -13.67 -14.93
N THR A 54 2.34 -14.65 -15.61
CA THR A 54 3.15 -15.67 -14.92
C THR A 54 4.50 -15.12 -14.50
N PHE A 55 5.17 -15.81 -13.58
CA PHE A 55 6.57 -15.53 -13.25
C PHE A 55 7.46 -15.48 -14.50
N ASN A 56 7.30 -16.44 -15.41
CA ASN A 56 8.11 -16.50 -16.63
C ASN A 56 7.78 -15.36 -17.61
N ASP A 57 6.53 -14.91 -17.68
CA ASP A 57 6.16 -13.77 -18.51
C ASP A 57 6.80 -12.49 -17.98
N LEU A 58 6.67 -12.22 -16.67
CA LEU A 58 7.31 -11.08 -16.03
C LEU A 58 8.83 -11.12 -16.20
N LYS A 59 9.45 -12.30 -16.07
CA LYS A 59 10.89 -12.46 -16.27
C LYS A 59 11.32 -12.05 -17.67
N ARG A 60 10.62 -12.53 -18.68
CA ARG A 60 10.92 -12.22 -20.10
C ARG A 60 10.66 -10.75 -20.42
N LEU A 61 9.52 -10.20 -19.99
CA LEU A 61 9.14 -8.81 -20.22
C LEU A 61 10.12 -7.83 -19.58
N LEU A 62 10.54 -8.11 -18.34
CA LEU A 62 11.42 -7.23 -17.56
C LEU A 62 12.90 -7.53 -17.77
N GLN A 63 13.24 -8.55 -18.57
CA GLN A 63 14.61 -8.98 -18.88
C GLN A 63 15.48 -9.11 -17.62
N THR A 64 14.94 -9.79 -16.62
CA THR A 64 15.56 -9.93 -15.29
C THR A 64 15.89 -11.39 -14.98
N THR A 65 16.56 -11.61 -13.86
CA THR A 65 16.89 -12.93 -13.34
C THR A 65 15.82 -13.40 -12.35
N ASP A 66 15.74 -14.72 -12.14
CA ASP A 66 14.78 -15.35 -11.23
C ASP A 66 14.92 -14.81 -9.80
N GLY A 67 16.16 -14.64 -9.32
CA GLY A 67 16.42 -14.10 -7.99
C GLY A 67 15.93 -12.67 -7.81
N ASN A 68 16.22 -11.79 -8.78
CA ASN A 68 15.76 -10.41 -8.75
C ASN A 68 14.23 -10.34 -8.85
N LEU A 69 13.61 -11.10 -9.74
CA LEU A 69 12.15 -11.12 -9.84
C LEU A 69 11.50 -11.62 -8.54
N SER A 70 12.02 -12.71 -7.96
CA SER A 70 11.48 -13.32 -6.75
C SER A 70 11.53 -12.36 -5.55
N VAL A 71 12.68 -11.74 -5.28
CA VAL A 71 12.84 -10.81 -4.15
C VAL A 71 11.94 -9.59 -4.31
N HIS A 72 11.82 -9.05 -5.52
CA HIS A 72 11.04 -7.83 -5.77
C HIS A 72 9.53 -8.11 -5.79
N ALA A 73 9.10 -9.22 -6.40
CA ALA A 73 7.72 -9.69 -6.34
C ALA A 73 7.29 -9.98 -4.90
N ARG A 74 8.16 -10.61 -4.09
CA ARG A 74 7.86 -10.87 -2.69
C ARG A 74 7.66 -9.60 -1.88
N LYS A 75 8.53 -8.58 -2.06
CA LYS A 75 8.35 -7.27 -1.41
C LYS A 75 7.05 -6.59 -1.79
N LEU A 76 6.64 -6.68 -3.07
CA LEU A 76 5.37 -6.14 -3.53
C LEU A 76 4.18 -6.92 -2.95
N GLU A 77 4.29 -8.24 -2.84
CA GLU A 77 3.29 -9.10 -2.21
C GLU A 77 3.15 -8.78 -0.72
N ASP A 78 4.25 -8.68 0.02
CA ASP A 78 4.25 -8.33 1.45
C ASP A 78 3.64 -6.93 1.68
N ALA A 79 3.88 -5.99 0.77
CA ALA A 79 3.25 -4.67 0.76
C ALA A 79 1.82 -4.64 0.20
N GLN A 80 1.25 -5.80 -0.16
CA GLN A 80 -0.10 -5.98 -0.67
C GLN A 80 -0.38 -5.24 -2.01
N TYR A 81 0.66 -4.95 -2.79
CA TYR A 81 0.52 -4.36 -4.13
C TYR A 81 0.08 -5.41 -5.16
N ILE A 82 0.62 -6.61 -5.04
CA ILE A 82 0.31 -7.73 -5.92
C ILE A 82 -0.18 -8.92 -5.09
N ALA A 83 -1.05 -9.73 -5.68
CA ALA A 83 -1.35 -11.06 -5.19
C ALA A 83 -0.56 -12.09 -6.02
N CYS A 84 -0.15 -13.18 -5.37
CA CYS A 84 0.61 -14.27 -5.93
C CYS A 84 -0.21 -15.55 -5.79
N ASP A 85 -0.69 -16.08 -6.91
CA ASP A 85 -1.49 -17.28 -6.97
C ASP A 85 -0.60 -18.44 -7.44
N LYS A 86 -0.35 -19.41 -6.54
CA LYS A 86 0.45 -20.60 -6.83
C LYS A 86 -0.47 -21.76 -7.14
N THR A 87 -0.37 -22.27 -8.35
CA THR A 87 -1.17 -23.37 -8.87
C THR A 87 -0.26 -24.44 -9.45
N PHE A 88 -0.86 -25.55 -9.88
CA PHE A 88 -0.17 -26.57 -10.66
C PHE A 88 -0.88 -26.70 -12.00
N ASP A 89 -0.11 -26.66 -13.08
CA ASP A 89 -0.56 -27.04 -14.41
C ASP A 89 -0.07 -28.47 -14.67
N GLY A 90 -0.96 -29.44 -14.40
CA GLY A 90 -0.60 -30.85 -14.33
C GLY A 90 0.40 -31.14 -13.21
N ARG A 91 1.65 -31.47 -13.57
CA ARG A 91 2.74 -31.74 -12.62
C ARG A 91 3.70 -30.56 -12.44
N MET A 92 3.48 -29.46 -13.16
CA MET A 92 4.40 -28.33 -13.17
C MET A 92 3.86 -27.19 -12.29
N PRO A 93 4.62 -26.69 -11.31
CA PRO A 93 4.20 -25.54 -10.51
C PRO A 93 4.13 -24.29 -11.40
N ARG A 94 3.04 -23.54 -11.27
CA ARG A 94 2.79 -22.30 -11.99
C ARG A 94 2.46 -21.20 -11.00
N THR A 95 3.17 -20.08 -11.11
CA THR A 95 2.93 -18.90 -10.28
C THR A 95 2.44 -17.77 -11.16
N GLU A 96 1.28 -17.21 -10.80
CA GLU A 96 0.68 -16.07 -11.45
C GLU A 96 0.59 -14.89 -10.50
N TYR A 97 0.75 -13.69 -11.05
CA TYR A 97 0.68 -12.44 -10.32
C TYR A 97 -0.43 -11.57 -10.88
N ARG A 98 -1.08 -10.80 -10.00
CA ARG A 98 -2.09 -9.80 -10.36
C ARG A 98 -2.02 -8.59 -9.44
N LEU A 99 -2.42 -7.42 -9.92
CA LEU A 99 -2.56 -6.25 -9.04
C LEU A 99 -3.73 -6.42 -8.07
N THR A 100 -3.50 -5.99 -6.83
CA THR A 100 -4.56 -5.81 -5.85
C THR A 100 -5.26 -4.46 -6.05
N ALA A 101 -6.32 -4.20 -5.28
CA ALA A 101 -6.93 -2.87 -5.25
C ALA A 101 -6.01 -1.79 -4.65
N ALA A 102 -5.05 -2.16 -3.80
CA ALA A 102 -4.05 -1.22 -3.29
C ALA A 102 -3.02 -0.90 -4.37
N GLY A 103 -2.47 -1.93 -5.03
CA GLY A 103 -1.51 -1.73 -6.11
C GLY A 103 -2.07 -0.98 -7.33
N ARG A 104 -3.37 -1.08 -7.61
CA ARG A 104 -4.03 -0.27 -8.66
C ARG A 104 -4.21 1.20 -8.32
N ARG A 105 -4.18 1.58 -7.03
CA ARG A 105 -4.44 2.96 -6.56
C ARG A 105 -3.17 3.75 -6.25
N ALA A 106 -2.03 3.06 -6.21
CA ALA A 106 -0.71 3.65 -6.00
C ALA A 106 -0.17 4.24 -7.30
#